data_AF-A0A6A8ASK5-F1
#
_entry.id   AF-A0A6A8ASK5-F1
#
_cell.length_a   1.000
_cell.length_b   1.000
_cell.length_c   1.000
_cell.angle_alpha   90.00
_cell.angle_beta   90.00
_cell.angle_gamma   90.00
#
_symmetry.space_group_name_H-M   'P 1'
#
loop_
_entity.id
_entity.type
_entity.pdbx_description
1 polymer ?
#
loop_
_entity_poly.entity_id
_entity_poly.type
_entity_poly.pdbx_seq_one_letter_code
_entity_poly.pdbx_strand_id
1 'polypeptide(L)' 'QPGKPASKEPIVDRKGLTVGGLAKIIHSDFYKRFRYAKIWGPSAKFDSERVGLDRLLSDGDTVQFHA' A
#
# COMPACT_ATOMS: atom_id res chain seq x y z
N GLN A 1 7.17 -5.02 2.33
CA GLN A 1 7.19 -6.39 2.91
C GLN A 1 6.98 -6.28 4.43
N PRO A 2 6.31 -7.24 5.08
CA PRO A 2 6.15 -7.25 6.54
C PRO A 2 7.49 -7.32 7.27
N GLY A 3 7.64 -6.58 8.37
CA GLY A 3 8.83 -6.64 9.23
C GLY A 3 10.09 -5.96 8.69
N LYS A 4 10.06 -5.43 7.46
CA LYS A 4 11.14 -4.58 6.94
C LYS A 4 10.83 -3.10 7.16
N PRO A 5 11.84 -2.26 7.39
CA PRO A 5 11.66 -0.82 7.38
C PRO A 5 11.05 -0.36 6.05
N ALA A 6 10.34 0.77 6.07
CA ALA A 6 9.83 1.38 4.86
C ALA A 6 10.98 1.63 3.87
N SER A 7 10.67 1.52 2.57
CA SER A 7 11.65 1.86 1.53
C SER A 7 12.07 3.31 1.69
N LYS A 8 13.37 3.58 1.53
CA LYS A 8 13.90 4.95 1.52
C LYS A 8 13.48 5.71 0.25
N GLU A 9 13.23 4.98 -0.82
CA GLU A 9 12.74 5.52 -2.08
C GLU A 9 11.21 5.41 -2.13
N PRO A 10 10.49 6.53 -2.19
CA PRO A 10 9.05 6.54 -2.34
C PRO A 10 8.66 6.15 -3.77
N ILE A 11 7.47 5.57 -3.92
CA ILE A 11 6.86 5.34 -5.23
C ILE A 11 5.93 6.50 -5.50
N VAL A 12 6.18 7.21 -6.60
CA VAL A 12 5.36 8.35 -7.04
C VAL A 12 4.51 7.92 -8.22
N ASP A 13 3.19 8.16 -8.12
CA ASP A 13 2.24 7.89 -9.20
C ASP A 13 1.14 8.96 -9.22
N ARG A 14 0.24 8.87 -10.20
CA ARG A 14 -0.90 9.75 -10.39
C ARG A 14 -1.91 9.62 -9.25
N LYS A 15 -2.62 10.73 -9.01
CA LYS A 15 -3.76 10.75 -8.09
C LYS A 15 -4.81 9.72 -8.52
N GLY A 16 -5.36 9.00 -7.55
CA GLY A 16 -6.31 7.91 -7.79
C GLY A 16 -5.68 6.52 -7.76
N LEU A 17 -4.40 6.40 -7.43
CA LEU A 17 -3.75 5.11 -7.22
C LEU A 17 -4.43 4.33 -6.08
N THR A 18 -4.73 3.06 -6.33
CA THR A 18 -5.23 2.14 -5.29
C THR A 18 -4.12 1.26 -4.76
N VAL A 19 -4.33 0.63 -3.60
CA VAL A 19 -3.44 -0.39 -3.04
C VAL A 19 -3.17 -1.51 -4.06
N GLY A 20 -4.18 -1.92 -4.82
CA GLY A 20 -4.01 -2.93 -5.87
C GLY A 20 -3.21 -2.43 -7.08
N GLY A 21 -3.35 -1.16 -7.45
CA GLY A 21 -2.48 -0.53 -8.44
C GLY A 21 -1.02 -0.53 -7.97
N LEU A 22 -0.78 -0.08 -6.74
CA LEU A 22 0.55 -0.07 -6.13
C LEU A 22 1.16 -1.49 -6.07
N ALA A 23 0.35 -2.50 -5.72
CA ALA A 23 0.80 -3.89 -5.71
C ALA A 23 1.34 -4.33 -7.08
N LYS A 24 0.64 -3.99 -8.16
CA LYS A 24 1.05 -4.33 -9.53
C LYS A 24 2.32 -3.59 -9.98
N ILE A 25 2.51 -2.34 -9.54
CA ILE A 25 3.72 -1.55 -9.83
C ILE A 25 4.95 -2.18 -9.19
N ILE A 26 4.82 -2.65 -7.94
CA ILE A 26 5.92 -3.31 -7.23
C ILE A 26 6.23 -4.67 -7.88
N HIS A 27 5.23 -5.55 -7.95
CA HIS A 27 5.33 -6.85 -8.63
C HIS A 27 3.96 -7.51 -8.71
N SER A 28 3.63 -8.17 -9.83
CA SER A 28 2.34 -8.85 -10.01
C SER A 28 1.99 -9.88 -8.92
N ASP A 29 3.00 -10.44 -8.25
CA ASP A 29 2.79 -11.43 -7.18
C ASP A 29 2.16 -10.83 -5.93
N PHE A 30 2.43 -9.56 -5.61
CA PHE A 30 1.78 -8.89 -4.48
C PHE A 30 0.29 -8.75 -4.70
N TYR A 31 -0.13 -8.54 -5.96
CA TYR A 31 -1.54 -8.51 -6.32
C TYR A 31 -2.17 -9.90 -6.29
N LYS A 32 -1.50 -10.91 -6.86
CA LYS A 32 -2.01 -12.29 -6.93
C LYS A 32 -2.14 -12.97 -5.56
N ARG A 33 -1.19 -12.73 -4.66
CA ARG A 33 -1.14 -13.34 -3.33
C ARG A 33 -1.69 -12.42 -2.23
N PHE A 34 -2.30 -11.30 -2.59
CA PHE A 34 -2.75 -10.30 -1.64
C PHE A 34 -3.70 -10.89 -0.59
N ARG A 35 -3.39 -10.69 0.70
CA ARG A 35 -4.32 -10.97 1.81
C ARG A 35 -4.95 -9.69 2.34
N TYR A 36 -4.10 -8.72 2.69
CA TYR A 36 -4.48 -7.38 3.12
C TYR A 36 -3.26 -6.47 3.05
N ALA A 37 -3.49 -5.15 3.08
CA ALA A 37 -2.44 -4.18 3.34
C ALA A 37 -2.72 -3.46 4.67
N LYS A 38 -1.66 -2.99 5.32
CA LYS A 38 -1.76 -2.00 6.39
C LYS A 38 -1.33 -0.64 5.85
N ILE A 39 -2.06 0.41 6.22
CA ILE A 39 -1.72 1.78 5.85
C ILE A 39 -1.49 2.65 7.08
N TRP A 40 -0.62 3.64 6.91
CA TRP A 40 -0.37 4.74 7.84
C TRP A 40 -0.32 6.03 7.04
N GLY A 41 -0.78 7.14 7.62
CA GLY A 41 -0.76 8.44 6.95
C GLY A 41 -2.16 9.03 6.78
N PRO A 42 -2.30 10.09 5.96
CA PRO A 42 -3.51 10.88 5.86
C PRO A 42 -4.74 10.13 5.34
N SER A 43 -4.56 9.03 4.60
CA SER A 43 -5.71 8.20 4.18
C SER A 43 -6.16 7.21 5.25
N ALA A 44 -5.34 6.92 6.26
CA ALA A 44 -5.71 5.96 7.28
C ALA A 44 -6.67 6.61 8.28
N LYS A 45 -7.78 5.92 8.61
CA LYS A 45 -8.69 6.36 9.67
C LYS A 45 -8.07 6.21 11.06
N PHE A 46 -7.18 5.25 11.21
CA PHE A 46 -6.44 4.94 12.42
C PHE A 46 -5.11 4.28 12.04
N ASP A 47 -4.12 4.38 12.92
CA ASP A 47 -2.81 3.80 12.68
C ASP A 47 -2.91 2.29 12.42
N SER A 48 -2.21 1.82 11.39
CA SER A 48 -2.21 0.42 10.96
C SER A 48 -3.58 -0.10 10.50
N GLU A 49 -4.42 0.75 9.90
CA GLU A 49 -5.69 0.32 9.30
C GLU A 49 -5.47 -0.79 8.28
N ARG A 50 -6.24 -1.89 8.41
CA ARG A 50 -6.25 -2.98 7.44
C ARG A 50 -7.17 -2.63 6.28
N VAL A 51 -6.64 -2.67 5.06
CA VAL A 51 -7.36 -2.27 3.86
C VAL A 51 -7.23 -3.31 2.74
N GLY A 52 -8.22 -3.29 1.84
CA GLY A 52 -8.25 -4.10 0.62
C GLY A 52 -7.57 -3.43 -0.58
N LEU A 53 -7.64 -4.09 -1.73
CA LEU A 53 -7.03 -3.64 -2.99
C LEU A 53 -7.66 -2.34 -3.52
N ASP A 54 -8.94 -2.10 -3.25
CA ASP A 54 -9.69 -0.95 -3.78
C ASP A 54 -9.45 0.35 -2.99
N ARG A 55 -8.71 0.28 -1.88
CA ARG A 55 -8.41 1.47 -1.08
C ARG A 55 -7.56 2.44 -1.87
N LEU A 56 -8.05 3.67 -2.03
CA LEU A 56 -7.30 4.78 -2.61
C LEU A 56 -6.16 5.23 -1.68
N LEU A 57 -5.03 5.58 -2.26
CA LEU A 57 -3.88 6.13 -1.56
C LEU A 57 -3.79 7.64 -1.78
N SER A 58 -3.24 8.32 -0.79
CA SER A 58 -2.91 9.75 -0.80
C SER A 58 -1.41 9.94 -0.65
N ASP A 59 -0.95 11.12 -1.03
CA ASP A 59 0.46 11.48 -0.85
C ASP A 59 0.85 11.42 0.64
N GLY A 60 2.04 10.90 0.92
CA GLY A 60 2.52 10.65 2.28
C GLY A 60 1.99 9.37 2.94
N ASP A 61 1.16 8.56 2.27
CA ASP A 61 0.75 7.27 2.81
C ASP A 61 1.89 6.24 2.78
N THR A 62 2.07 5.54 3.89
CA THR A 62 2.93 4.37 3.98
C THR A 62 2.09 3.10 3.88
N VAL A 63 2.45 2.19 2.97
CA VAL A 63 1.71 0.95 2.73
C VAL A 63 2.58 -0.27 3.02
N GLN A 64 2.07 -1.21 3.81
CA GLN A 64 2.69 -2.50 4.05
C GLN A 64 1.82 -3.63 3.52
N PHE A 65 2.28 -4.29 2.46
CA PHE A 65 1.63 -5.46 1.88
C PHE A 65 1.86 -6.72 2.72
N HIS A 66 0.78 -7.48 2.95
CA HIS A 66 0.79 -8.84 3.47
C HIS A 66 0.20 -9.77 2.40
N ALA A 67 1.00 -10.75 1.98
CA ALA A 67 0.68 -11.73 0.95
C ALA A 67 0.90 -13.16 1.47
#